data_AF-A0AAX3E4K8-F1
#
_entry.id   AF-A0AAX3E4K8-F1
#
_cell.length_a   1.000
_cell.length_b   1.000
_cell.length_c   1.000
_cell.angle_alpha   90.00
_cell.angle_beta   90.00
_cell.angle_gamma   90.00
#
_symmetry.space_group_name_H-M   'P 1'
#
loop_
_entity.id
_entity.type
_entity.pdbx_description
1 polymer ?
#
loop_
_entity_poly.entity_id
_entity_poly.type
_entity_poly.pdbx_seq_one_letter_code
_entity_poly.pdbx_strand_id
1 'polypeptide(L)'
;MNYAQLLIGSAGSIETTPVPPFTHHEILGLVQPFTRRGYQVDLAASDRLARRLLFKPVMHDEAGRGGVNATELLQLDNPRPGLHQVTRTLTLDDGLTATLETQGDDPDILLQRIEQVLPQQQFRSVEGAVVALSYRLTPVSTRHAGGDAAQRVLLRGEAVIAGFRVLLRGALVRGYPAEIDVTPSTPGVALPEDLLAVIGWAWSPLRKSKAGFTGKIKVRGQEPELSRRVEAALEKTVAHLARTLTRPPAAYYEKLRGARWTVTFRRAIPALFFGGLIAGAASLTLIDVPQDSIFNLLLMGAPPLLMFGAFGMRETPSLEIPPLPRRWKATWLPEAEAAPSQMDAQTT
;
A
#
# COMPACT_ATOMS: atom_id res chain seq x y z
N MET A 1 15.46 25.49 -7.28
CA MET A 1 15.64 26.14 -5.96
C MET A 1 14.75 25.41 -4.97
N ASN A 2 15.36 24.80 -3.96
CA ASN A 2 14.75 23.77 -3.12
C ASN A 2 14.34 24.40 -1.78
N TYR A 3 13.03 24.53 -1.52
CA TYR A 3 12.48 25.14 -0.31
C TYR A 3 12.65 24.28 0.96
N ALA A 4 13.31 23.12 0.87
CA ALA A 4 13.50 22.19 1.99
C ALA A 4 14.64 22.57 2.96
N GLN A 5 15.43 23.61 2.66
CA GLN A 5 16.59 23.99 3.49
C GLN A 5 16.33 25.13 4.49
N LEU A 6 15.14 25.75 4.50
CA LEU A 6 14.86 26.94 5.33
C LEU A 6 14.05 26.67 6.62
N LEU A 7 13.72 25.41 6.93
CA LEU A 7 12.99 25.06 8.17
C LEU A 7 13.81 24.25 9.19
N ILE A 8 15.10 24.02 8.94
CA ILE A 8 16.00 23.48 9.96
C ILE A 8 16.63 24.67 10.66
N GLY A 9 15.84 25.27 11.55
CA GLY A 9 16.37 26.13 12.59
C GLY A 9 17.46 25.36 13.35
N SER A 10 18.56 26.07 13.60
CA SER A 10 19.72 25.65 14.37
C SER A 10 19.34 24.82 15.60
N ALA A 11 19.30 23.50 15.44
CA ALA A 11 19.22 22.55 16.54
C ALA A 11 20.66 22.10 16.78
N GLY A 12 21.17 22.43 17.96
CA GLY A 12 22.50 22.01 18.40
C GLY A 12 22.73 20.53 18.11
N SER A 13 23.95 20.23 17.69
CA SER A 13 24.50 18.89 17.57
C SER A 13 24.09 18.03 18.77
N ILE A 14 23.05 17.20 18.60
CA ILE A 14 22.81 16.08 19.48
C ILE A 14 23.93 15.10 19.17
N GLU A 15 25.02 15.18 19.93
CA GLU A 15 25.98 14.09 20.03
C GLU A 15 25.19 12.83 20.37
N THR A 16 24.96 12.00 19.37
CA THR A 16 24.34 10.69 19.54
C THR A 16 25.44 9.80 20.10
N THR A 17 25.51 9.71 21.43
CA THR A 17 26.43 8.78 22.09
C THR A 17 26.22 7.39 21.49
N PRO A 18 27.25 6.76 20.92
CA PRO A 18 27.09 5.45 20.30
C PRO A 18 26.59 4.45 21.34
N VAL A 19 25.44 3.81 21.06
CA VAL A 19 24.87 2.80 21.96
C VAL A 19 25.80 1.59 21.95
N PRO A 20 26.21 1.05 23.11
CA PRO A 20 27.14 -0.07 23.14
C PRO A 20 26.52 -1.31 22.46
N PRO A 21 27.37 -2.14 21.81
CA PRO A 21 26.95 -3.44 21.30
C PRO A 21 26.38 -4.32 22.39
N PHE A 22 25.57 -5.32 22.02
CA PHE A 22 25.06 -6.28 23.00
C PHE A 22 26.19 -7.02 23.71
N THR A 23 26.18 -6.99 25.04
CA THR A 23 26.99 -7.85 25.90
C THR A 23 26.41 -9.27 25.96
N HIS A 24 27.23 -10.24 26.38
CA HIS A 24 26.77 -11.62 26.50
C HIS A 24 25.60 -11.76 27.50
N HIS A 25 25.67 -11.07 28.64
CA HIS A 25 24.62 -11.08 29.66
C HIS A 25 23.31 -10.46 29.16
N GLU A 26 23.39 -9.36 28.41
CA GLU A 26 22.19 -8.76 27.80
C GLU A 26 21.53 -9.72 26.80
N ILE A 27 22.31 -10.40 25.96
CA ILE A 27 21.76 -11.38 25.00
C ILE A 27 21.01 -12.48 25.77
N LEU A 28 21.61 -13.06 26.80
CA LEU A 28 20.98 -14.12 27.60
C LEU A 28 19.64 -13.69 28.21
N GLY A 29 19.57 -12.46 28.76
CA GLY A 29 18.33 -11.91 29.29
C GLY A 29 17.27 -11.70 28.20
N LEU A 30 17.67 -11.16 27.05
CA LEU A 30 16.77 -10.88 25.93
C LEU A 30 16.24 -12.13 25.24
N VAL A 31 17.04 -13.19 25.12
CA VAL A 31 16.62 -14.44 24.44
C VAL A 31 15.83 -15.38 25.34
N GLN A 32 15.88 -15.21 26.67
CA GLN A 32 15.18 -16.06 27.63
C GLN A 32 13.67 -16.24 27.33
N PRO A 33 12.86 -15.19 27.11
CA PRO A 33 11.43 -15.35 26.80
C PRO A 33 11.18 -16.10 25.49
N PHE A 34 12.07 -15.97 24.51
CA PHE A 34 11.98 -16.65 23.21
C PHE A 34 12.35 -18.13 23.33
N THR A 35 13.42 -18.44 24.05
CA THR A 35 13.89 -19.82 24.28
C THR A 35 12.84 -20.64 25.04
N ARG A 36 12.17 -20.03 26.03
CA ARG A 36 11.06 -20.67 26.76
C ARG A 36 9.88 -21.07 25.87
N ARG A 37 9.69 -20.38 24.73
CA ARG A 37 8.64 -20.65 23.75
C ARG A 37 9.14 -21.45 22.54
N GLY A 38 10.36 -21.98 22.59
CA GLY A 38 10.93 -22.88 21.59
C GLY A 38 11.74 -22.20 20.48
N TYR A 39 11.89 -20.86 20.49
CA TYR A 39 12.72 -20.16 19.52
C TYR A 39 14.19 -20.23 19.92
N GLN A 40 15.05 -20.66 19.00
CA GLN A 40 16.50 -20.70 19.22
C GLN A 40 17.16 -19.48 18.57
N VAL A 41 17.99 -18.75 19.31
CA VAL A 41 18.78 -17.65 18.73
C VAL A 41 19.81 -18.19 17.72
N ASP A 42 19.94 -17.50 16.60
CA ASP A 42 21.01 -17.71 15.63
C ASP A 42 22.09 -16.65 15.83
N LEU A 43 23.13 -16.99 16.59
CA LEU A 43 24.23 -16.08 16.90
C LEU A 43 25.07 -15.72 15.67
N ALA A 44 25.09 -16.56 14.63
CA ALA A 44 25.86 -16.31 13.42
C ALA A 44 25.14 -15.31 12.50
N ALA A 45 23.81 -15.36 12.47
CA ALA A 45 22.97 -14.42 11.73
C ALA A 45 22.68 -13.11 12.49
N SER A 46 22.87 -13.11 13.81
CA SER A 46 22.66 -11.92 14.67
C SER A 46 23.77 -10.88 14.52
N ASP A 47 23.43 -9.60 14.72
CA ASP A 47 24.36 -8.48 14.70
C ASP A 47 24.36 -7.74 16.04
N ARG A 48 25.41 -7.98 16.83
CA ARG A 48 25.58 -7.38 18.16
C ARG A 48 25.86 -5.88 18.08
N LEU A 49 26.53 -5.40 17.04
CA LEU A 49 26.84 -3.98 16.85
C LEU A 49 25.59 -3.20 16.48
N ALA A 50 24.75 -3.76 15.60
CA ALA A 50 23.45 -3.20 15.24
C ALA A 50 22.34 -3.47 16.27
N ARG A 51 22.66 -4.17 17.38
CA ARG A 51 21.72 -4.56 18.43
C ARG A 51 20.50 -5.31 17.89
N ARG A 52 20.77 -6.29 17.01
CA ARG A 52 19.79 -7.16 16.35
C ARG A 52 20.08 -8.62 16.66
N LEU A 53 19.07 -9.33 17.13
CA LEU A 53 19.10 -10.78 17.32
C LEU A 53 18.15 -11.44 16.33
N LEU A 54 18.67 -12.40 15.55
CA LEU A 54 17.88 -13.26 14.68
C LEU A 54 17.70 -14.63 15.35
N PHE A 55 16.53 -15.22 15.12
CA PHE A 55 16.23 -16.57 15.57
C PHE A 55 16.28 -17.53 14.39
N LYS A 56 16.51 -18.81 14.67
CA LYS A 56 16.49 -19.85 13.65
C LYS A 56 15.08 -19.95 13.03
N PRO A 57 14.98 -20.27 11.72
CA PRO A 57 13.69 -20.42 11.07
C PRO A 57 12.82 -21.52 11.70
N VAL A 58 11.52 -21.28 11.77
CA VAL A 58 10.50 -22.25 12.18
C VAL A 58 9.61 -22.55 10.98
N MET A 59 9.43 -23.84 10.66
CA MET A 59 8.56 -24.27 9.57
C MET A 59 7.13 -24.46 10.11
N HIS A 60 6.16 -23.83 9.47
CA HIS A 60 4.73 -24.06 9.70
C HIS A 60 4.17 -24.95 8.60
N ASP A 61 3.25 -25.82 8.98
CA ASP A 61 2.48 -26.67 8.10
C ASP A 61 1.00 -26.24 8.08
N GLU A 62 0.35 -26.49 6.94
CA GLU A 62 -1.09 -26.22 6.78
C GLU A 62 -1.94 -27.09 7.71
N ALA A 63 -1.50 -28.32 8.00
CA ALA A 63 -2.19 -29.24 8.89
C ALA A 63 -2.03 -28.90 10.38
N GLY A 64 -1.02 -28.09 10.74
CA GLY A 64 -0.75 -27.72 12.12
C GLY A 64 -1.47 -26.45 12.56
N ARG A 65 -1.08 -25.95 13.73
CA ARG A 65 -1.67 -24.75 14.34
C ARG A 65 -1.46 -23.48 13.51
N GLY A 66 -0.40 -23.46 12.69
CA GLY A 66 -0.07 -22.36 11.80
C GLY A 66 -1.10 -22.15 10.69
N GLY A 67 -1.68 -23.25 10.19
CA GLY A 67 -2.72 -23.25 9.15
C GLY A 67 -2.24 -22.76 7.79
N VAL A 68 -0.92 -22.73 7.57
CA VAL A 68 -0.30 -22.29 6.32
C VAL A 68 1.10 -22.91 6.20
N ASN A 69 1.47 -23.36 5.00
CA ASN A 69 2.84 -23.77 4.70
C ASN A 69 3.71 -22.51 4.55
N ALA A 70 4.48 -22.18 5.58
CA ALA A 70 5.30 -20.98 5.62
C ALA A 70 6.55 -21.17 6.47
N THR A 71 7.64 -20.53 6.05
CA THR A 71 8.84 -20.37 6.87
C THR A 71 8.72 -19.09 7.71
N GLU A 72 8.80 -19.22 9.02
CA GLU A 72 8.83 -18.11 9.96
C GLU A 72 10.26 -17.75 10.36
N LEU A 73 10.59 -16.47 10.28
CA LEU A 73 11.80 -15.88 10.83
C LEU A 73 11.43 -14.79 11.84
N LEU A 74 11.96 -14.91 13.05
CA LEU A 74 11.76 -13.93 14.10
C LEU A 74 13.03 -13.08 14.28
N GLN A 75 12.83 -11.79 14.52
CA GLN A 75 13.89 -10.81 14.78
C GLN A 75 13.53 -9.99 16.02
N LEU A 76 14.52 -9.74 16.88
CA LEU A 76 14.45 -8.80 17.98
C LEU A 76 15.51 -7.70 17.78
N ASP A 77 15.06 -6.47 17.57
CA ASP A 77 15.92 -5.29 17.57
C ASP A 77 15.81 -4.54 18.91
N ASN A 78 16.89 -3.92 19.33
CA ASN A 78 16.92 -2.98 20.46
C ASN A 78 17.58 -1.67 19.99
N PRO A 79 16.86 -0.86 19.17
CA PRO A 79 17.41 0.34 18.54
C PRO A 79 17.90 1.39 19.55
N ARG A 80 17.31 1.42 20.75
CA ARG A 80 17.75 2.25 21.87
C ARG A 80 17.36 1.59 23.19
N PRO A 81 18.11 1.81 24.28
CA PRO A 81 17.79 1.25 25.58
C PRO A 81 16.32 1.49 25.98
N GLY A 82 15.65 0.43 26.44
CA GLY A 82 14.23 0.47 26.83
C GLY A 82 13.23 0.46 25.67
N LEU A 83 13.68 0.35 24.41
CA LEU A 83 12.82 0.14 23.27
C LEU A 83 13.25 -1.11 22.51
N HIS A 84 12.39 -2.11 22.55
CA HIS A 84 12.49 -3.35 21.80
C HIS A 84 11.51 -3.34 20.64
N GLN A 85 11.92 -3.95 19.53
CA GLN A 85 11.06 -4.25 18.41
C GLN A 85 11.16 -5.74 18.11
N VAL A 86 10.02 -6.44 18.12
CA VAL A 86 9.93 -7.81 17.61
C VAL A 86 9.29 -7.77 16.25
N THR A 87 9.90 -8.46 15.28
CA THR A 87 9.36 -8.60 13.93
C THR A 87 9.33 -10.07 13.56
N ARG A 88 8.14 -10.57 13.21
CA ARG A 88 7.93 -11.87 12.58
C ARG A 88 7.83 -11.68 11.07
N THR A 89 8.57 -12.46 10.31
CA THR A 89 8.49 -12.54 8.86
C THR A 89 8.04 -13.94 8.46
N LEU A 90 6.95 -14.05 7.72
CA LEU A 90 6.46 -15.30 7.16
C LEU A 90 6.69 -15.28 5.65
N THR A 91 7.31 -16.33 5.13
CA THR A 91 7.57 -16.50 3.70
C THR A 91 6.93 -17.80 3.22
N LEU A 92 6.07 -17.72 2.22
CA LEU A 92 5.49 -18.89 1.55
C LEU A 92 6.51 -19.49 0.56
N ASP A 93 6.26 -20.71 0.11
CA ASP A 93 7.13 -21.43 -0.84
C ASP A 93 7.27 -20.72 -2.20
N ASP A 94 6.28 -19.91 -2.58
CA ASP A 94 6.31 -19.08 -3.79
C ASP A 94 7.10 -17.76 -3.61
N GLY A 95 7.65 -17.53 -2.41
CA GLY A 95 8.41 -16.34 -2.03
C GLY A 95 7.55 -15.16 -1.55
N LEU A 96 6.23 -15.28 -1.54
CA LEU A 96 5.36 -14.22 -1.02
C LEU A 96 5.56 -14.06 0.49
N THR A 97 5.78 -12.80 0.92
CA THR A 97 6.22 -12.50 2.29
C THR A 97 5.24 -11.58 3.02
N ALA A 98 4.99 -11.85 4.30
CA ALA A 98 4.20 -11.01 5.20
C ALA A 98 4.96 -10.72 6.50
N THR A 99 4.93 -9.48 6.99
CA THR A 99 5.58 -9.09 8.26
C THR A 99 4.59 -8.70 9.35
N LEU A 100 4.93 -9.01 10.59
CA LEU A 100 4.18 -8.60 11.78
C LEU A 100 5.15 -7.98 12.77
N GLU A 101 4.98 -6.70 13.08
CA GLU A 101 5.89 -5.98 13.98
C GLU A 101 5.17 -5.42 15.20
N THR A 102 5.86 -5.42 16.34
CA THR A 102 5.41 -4.74 17.55
C THR A 102 6.59 -4.15 18.31
N GLN A 103 6.32 -3.11 19.10
CA GLN A 103 7.34 -2.38 19.85
C GLN A 103 6.88 -2.16 21.30
N GLY A 104 7.84 -2.07 22.21
CA GLY A 104 7.62 -1.83 23.63
C GLY A 104 8.89 -2.05 24.45
N ASP A 105 8.75 -2.16 25.76
CA ASP A 105 9.82 -2.23 26.75
C ASP A 105 10.14 -3.66 27.21
N ASP A 106 9.18 -4.58 27.18
CA ASP A 106 9.35 -5.97 27.60
C ASP A 106 9.24 -6.95 26.42
N PRO A 107 10.35 -7.62 26.02
CA PRO A 107 10.33 -8.64 24.97
C PRO A 107 9.36 -9.80 25.19
N ASP A 108 9.05 -10.17 26.45
CA ASP A 108 8.11 -11.26 26.76
C ASP A 108 6.67 -10.90 26.35
N ILE A 109 6.25 -9.68 26.68
CA ILE A 109 4.98 -9.09 26.29
C ILE A 109 4.90 -8.94 24.77
N LEU A 110 5.98 -8.46 24.14
CA LEU A 110 6.03 -8.32 22.67
C LEU A 110 5.88 -9.67 21.96
N LEU A 111 6.56 -10.71 22.45
CA LEU A 111 6.44 -12.05 21.90
C LEU A 111 5.03 -12.63 22.08
N GLN A 112 4.45 -12.50 23.28
CA GLN A 112 3.06 -12.91 23.54
C GLN A 112 2.09 -12.25 22.56
N ARG A 113 2.29 -10.97 22.26
CA ARG A 113 1.46 -10.23 21.31
C ARG A 113 1.60 -10.71 19.87
N ILE A 114 2.81 -11.06 19.44
CA ILE A 114 3.05 -11.68 18.11
C ILE A 114 2.30 -13.02 18.00
N GLU A 115 2.35 -13.84 19.05
CA GLU A 115 1.73 -15.17 19.09
C GLU A 115 0.20 -15.14 19.11
N GLN A 116 -0.42 -14.03 19.53
CA GLN A 116 -1.87 -13.85 19.42
C GLN A 116 -2.36 -13.83 17.96
N VAL A 117 -1.49 -13.50 17.01
CA VAL A 117 -1.80 -13.53 15.58
C VAL A 117 -1.25 -14.83 14.99
N LEU A 118 -2.14 -15.73 14.57
CA LEU A 118 -1.72 -16.99 13.94
C LEU A 118 -1.10 -16.72 12.55
N PRO A 119 -0.10 -17.51 12.11
CA PRO A 119 0.52 -17.36 10.79
C PRO A 119 -0.46 -17.23 9.62
N GLN A 120 -1.47 -18.11 9.53
CA GLN A 120 -2.53 -18.04 8.51
C GLN A 120 -3.32 -16.71 8.48
N GLN A 121 -3.33 -15.92 9.56
CA GLN A 121 -4.04 -14.64 9.59
C GLN A 121 -3.32 -13.53 8.79
N GLN A 122 -2.05 -13.74 8.43
CA GLN A 122 -1.27 -12.85 7.57
C GLN A 122 -1.43 -13.19 6.09
N PHE A 123 -2.20 -14.23 5.74
CA PHE A 123 -2.46 -14.62 4.36
C PHE A 123 -3.96 -14.74 4.11
N ARG A 124 -4.40 -14.35 2.90
CA ARG A 124 -5.80 -14.45 2.46
C ARG A 124 -5.87 -14.96 1.04
N SER A 125 -6.79 -15.88 0.75
CA SER A 125 -7.08 -16.31 -0.62
C SER A 125 -8.22 -15.48 -1.19
N VAL A 126 -8.00 -14.88 -2.36
CA VAL A 126 -8.97 -14.02 -3.05
C VAL A 126 -8.96 -14.38 -4.54
N GLU A 127 -10.05 -14.95 -5.05
CA GLU A 127 -10.17 -15.38 -6.46
C GLU A 127 -8.99 -16.28 -6.93
N GLY A 128 -8.51 -17.15 -6.04
CA GLY A 128 -7.38 -18.06 -6.30
C GLY A 128 -6.00 -17.41 -6.19
N ALA A 129 -5.90 -16.10 -5.97
CA ALA A 129 -4.65 -15.41 -5.65
C ALA A 129 -4.44 -15.32 -4.14
N VAL A 130 -3.22 -15.57 -3.67
CA VAL A 130 -2.85 -15.36 -2.27
C VAL A 130 -2.42 -13.90 -2.05
N VAL A 131 -2.93 -13.31 -0.98
CA VAL A 131 -2.61 -11.96 -0.52
C VAL A 131 -1.87 -12.06 0.81
N ALA A 132 -0.64 -11.59 0.84
CA ALA A 132 0.15 -11.42 2.06
C ALA A 132 -0.15 -10.06 2.69
N LEU A 133 -0.37 -10.03 3.99
CA LEU A 133 -0.77 -8.86 4.76
C LEU A 133 0.23 -8.63 5.89
N SER A 134 0.85 -7.45 5.85
CA SER A 134 1.82 -7.01 6.84
C SER A 134 1.21 -5.99 7.79
N TYR A 135 1.45 -6.17 9.09
CA TYR A 135 0.80 -5.40 10.14
C TYR A 135 1.78 -4.89 11.19
N ARG A 136 1.42 -3.77 11.81
CA ARG A 136 1.93 -3.33 13.10
C ARG A 136 0.92 -3.64 14.18
N LEU A 137 1.37 -4.22 15.29
CA LEU A 137 0.57 -4.41 16.49
C LEU A 137 0.83 -3.28 17.47
N THR A 138 -0.19 -2.46 17.69
CA THR A 138 -0.17 -1.37 18.67
C THR A 138 -0.97 -1.76 19.90
N PRO A 139 -0.45 -1.54 21.13
CA PRO A 139 -1.20 -1.82 22.35
C PRO A 139 -2.47 -0.96 22.40
N VAL A 140 -3.58 -1.55 22.84
CA VAL A 140 -4.84 -0.82 23.02
C VAL A 140 -4.84 -0.17 24.41
N SER A 141 -4.58 1.13 24.47
CA SER A 141 -4.64 1.90 25.72
C SER A 141 -6.09 2.19 26.13
N THR A 142 -6.84 1.17 26.53
CA THR A 142 -8.16 1.37 27.16
C THR A 142 -8.02 1.31 28.67
N ARG A 143 -8.38 2.41 29.36
CA ARG A 143 -8.38 2.54 30.84
C ARG A 143 -9.16 1.47 31.60
N HIS A 144 -9.92 0.61 30.91
CA HIS A 144 -10.82 -0.39 31.49
C HIS A 144 -10.61 -1.82 30.95
N ALA A 145 -9.62 -2.07 30.08
CA ALA A 145 -9.29 -3.44 29.69
C ALA A 145 -8.03 -3.87 30.46
N GLY A 146 -8.20 -4.78 31.42
CA GLY A 146 -7.09 -5.51 32.04
C GLY A 146 -6.47 -6.56 31.11
N GLY A 147 -6.33 -6.23 29.83
CA GLY A 147 -5.86 -7.16 28.80
C GLY A 147 -4.81 -6.51 27.89
N ASP A 148 -3.74 -7.25 27.63
CA ASP A 148 -2.69 -6.93 26.65
C ASP A 148 -3.19 -7.16 25.20
N ALA A 149 -4.37 -6.62 24.92
CA ALA A 149 -5.01 -6.68 23.61
C ALA A 149 -4.29 -5.70 22.69
N ALA A 150 -3.87 -6.20 21.53
CA ALA A 150 -3.24 -5.37 20.51
C ALA A 150 -4.15 -5.18 19.30
N GLN A 151 -4.09 -3.98 18.78
CA GLN A 151 -4.75 -3.60 17.55
C GLN A 151 -3.82 -3.82 16.36
N ARG A 152 -4.36 -4.42 15.30
CA ARG A 152 -3.67 -4.59 14.01
C ARG A 152 -3.83 -3.33 13.16
N VAL A 153 -2.71 -2.75 12.77
CA VAL A 153 -2.63 -1.65 11.81
C VAL A 153 -1.99 -2.16 10.53
N LEU A 154 -2.71 -2.14 9.41
CA LEU A 154 -2.19 -2.62 8.12
C LEU A 154 -1.11 -1.68 7.59
N LEU A 155 0.08 -2.22 7.34
CA LEU A 155 1.21 -1.49 6.76
C LEU A 155 1.33 -1.72 5.26
N ARG A 156 1.15 -2.97 4.83
CA ARG A 156 1.40 -3.40 3.45
C ARG A 156 0.53 -4.59 3.13
N GLY A 157 0.05 -4.67 1.90
CA GLY A 157 -0.55 -5.86 1.35
C GLY A 157 0.06 -6.19 0.00
N GLU A 158 0.27 -7.46 -0.30
CA GLU A 158 0.97 -7.88 -1.50
C GLU A 158 0.34 -9.13 -2.10
N ALA A 159 0.24 -9.18 -3.42
CA ALA A 159 -0.21 -10.35 -4.16
C ALA A 159 0.53 -10.46 -5.50
N VAL A 160 0.61 -11.66 -6.06
CA VAL A 160 1.08 -11.90 -7.43
C VAL A 160 -0.09 -12.45 -8.24
N ILE A 161 -0.41 -11.81 -9.37
CA ILE A 161 -1.59 -12.10 -10.17
C ILE A 161 -1.20 -12.08 -11.65
N ALA A 162 -1.30 -13.21 -12.35
CA ALA A 162 -1.08 -13.32 -13.79
C ALA A 162 0.21 -12.61 -14.28
N GLY A 163 1.33 -12.76 -13.55
CA GLY A 163 2.61 -12.12 -13.87
C GLY A 163 2.68 -10.62 -13.52
N PHE A 164 1.82 -10.14 -12.61
CA PHE A 164 1.87 -8.81 -12.04
C PHE A 164 1.99 -8.88 -10.52
N ARG A 165 2.99 -8.21 -9.96
CA ARG A 165 3.09 -7.96 -8.52
C ARG A 165 2.25 -6.75 -8.15
N VAL A 166 1.28 -6.95 -7.29
CA VAL A 166 0.40 -5.91 -6.75
C VAL A 166 0.84 -5.62 -5.33
N LEU A 167 1.27 -4.39 -5.08
CA LEU A 167 1.74 -3.93 -3.78
C LEU A 167 0.89 -2.76 -3.32
N LEU A 168 0.17 -2.93 -2.22
CA LEU A 168 -0.51 -1.86 -1.52
C LEU A 168 0.32 -1.42 -0.32
N ARG A 169 0.51 -0.12 -0.17
CA ARG A 169 1.09 0.51 1.01
C ARG A 169 -0.02 1.23 1.78
N GLY A 170 -0.15 0.89 3.07
CA GLY A 170 -1.12 1.51 3.97
C GLY A 170 -0.92 3.03 4.06
N ALA A 171 -1.98 3.74 4.41
CA ALA A 171 -1.92 5.19 4.59
C ALA A 171 -1.11 5.52 5.86
N LEU A 172 0.18 5.82 5.69
CA LEU A 172 1.10 6.15 6.79
C LEU A 172 0.69 7.42 7.55
N VAL A 173 -0.05 8.32 6.90
CA VAL A 173 -0.48 9.60 7.47
C VAL A 173 -1.99 9.72 7.38
N ARG A 174 -2.61 10.16 8.49
CA ARG A 174 -4.06 10.33 8.58
C ARG A 174 -4.59 11.20 7.45
N GLY A 175 -5.54 10.65 6.69
CA GLY A 175 -6.22 11.36 5.61
C GLY A 175 -5.44 11.47 4.30
N TYR A 176 -4.30 10.78 4.18
CA TYR A 176 -3.66 10.49 2.90
C TYR A 176 -4.23 9.18 2.32
N PRO A 177 -4.30 9.05 0.99
CA PRO A 177 -4.73 7.81 0.35
C PRO A 177 -3.68 6.70 0.54
N ALA A 178 -4.13 5.45 0.50
CA ALA A 178 -3.23 4.31 0.35
C ALA A 178 -2.69 4.28 -1.09
N GLU A 179 -1.43 3.92 -1.26
CA GLU A 179 -0.80 3.79 -2.57
C GLU A 179 -0.85 2.33 -3.02
N ILE A 180 -1.08 2.12 -4.32
CA ILE A 180 -1.06 0.79 -4.92
C ILE A 180 -0.17 0.80 -6.17
N ASP A 181 0.85 -0.06 -6.15
CA ASP A 181 1.76 -0.28 -7.25
C ASP A 181 1.43 -1.61 -7.93
N VAL A 182 1.36 -1.61 -9.26
CA VAL A 182 1.19 -2.78 -10.11
C VAL A 182 2.43 -2.88 -10.99
N THR A 183 3.25 -3.87 -10.72
CA THR A 183 4.55 -4.08 -11.39
C THR A 183 4.49 -5.34 -12.25
N PRO A 184 4.64 -5.25 -13.57
CA PRO A 184 4.70 -6.43 -14.42
C PRO A 184 6.01 -7.20 -14.19
N SER A 185 5.98 -8.52 -14.33
CA SER A 185 7.18 -9.37 -14.28
C SER A 185 8.12 -9.13 -15.47
N THR A 186 7.59 -8.61 -16.58
CA THR A 186 8.36 -8.28 -17.79
C THR A 186 8.28 -6.78 -18.10
N PRO A 187 9.38 -6.14 -18.54
CA PRO A 187 9.36 -4.74 -18.94
C PRO A 187 8.56 -4.51 -20.22
N GLY A 188 8.25 -3.25 -20.53
CA GLY A 188 7.58 -2.87 -21.78
C GLY A 188 6.07 -3.11 -21.82
N VAL A 189 5.49 -3.65 -20.74
CA VAL A 189 4.05 -3.88 -20.63
C VAL A 189 3.30 -2.55 -20.49
N ALA A 190 2.17 -2.44 -21.20
CA ALA A 190 1.26 -1.30 -21.09
C ALA A 190 -0.07 -1.74 -20.47
N LEU A 191 -0.54 -1.00 -19.46
CA LEU A 191 -1.84 -1.21 -18.80
C LEU A 191 -2.78 -0.02 -19.05
N PRO A 192 -4.09 -0.25 -19.16
CA PRO A 192 -5.08 0.82 -19.22
C PRO A 192 -5.07 1.67 -17.96
N GLU A 193 -5.07 3.00 -18.11
CA GLU A 193 -5.12 3.91 -16.96
C GLU A 193 -6.37 3.72 -16.10
N ASP A 194 -7.47 3.27 -16.69
CA ASP A 194 -8.75 3.10 -15.98
C ASP A 194 -8.88 1.76 -15.25
N LEU A 195 -7.88 0.86 -15.35
CA LEU A 195 -7.94 -0.51 -14.81
C LEU A 195 -8.36 -0.58 -13.33
N LEU A 196 -7.88 0.34 -12.49
CA LEU A 196 -8.33 0.41 -11.09
C LEU A 196 -9.55 1.32 -10.92
N ALA A 197 -9.61 2.42 -11.67
CA ALA A 197 -10.66 3.43 -11.54
C ALA A 197 -12.08 2.87 -11.83
N VAL A 198 -12.19 1.83 -12.65
CA VAL A 198 -13.47 1.14 -12.95
C VAL A 198 -14.06 0.42 -11.74
N ILE A 199 -13.27 0.11 -10.71
CA ILE A 199 -13.75 -0.54 -9.49
C ILE A 199 -14.68 0.41 -8.72
N GLY A 200 -14.40 1.72 -8.74
CA GLY A 200 -15.26 2.72 -8.11
C GLY A 200 -14.58 4.05 -7.82
N TRP A 201 -15.30 4.94 -7.12
CA TRP A 201 -14.86 6.31 -6.80
C TRP A 201 -13.65 6.39 -5.87
N ALA A 202 -13.40 5.35 -5.07
CA ALA A 202 -12.25 5.31 -4.18
C ALA A 202 -10.93 5.05 -4.93
N TRP A 203 -10.97 4.44 -6.12
CA TRP A 203 -9.76 4.10 -6.87
C TRP A 203 -9.43 5.19 -7.88
N SER A 204 -8.19 5.66 -7.86
CA SER A 204 -7.67 6.56 -8.88
C SER A 204 -7.35 5.80 -10.18
N PRO A 205 -7.24 6.51 -11.31
CA PRO A 205 -6.58 5.97 -12.49
C PRO A 205 -5.13 5.57 -12.17
N LEU A 206 -4.64 4.55 -12.87
CA LEU A 206 -3.23 4.19 -12.92
C LEU A 206 -2.44 5.26 -13.67
N ARG A 207 -1.22 5.49 -13.20
CA ARG A 207 -0.22 6.35 -13.81
C ARG A 207 1.05 5.54 -14.00
N LYS A 208 1.71 5.71 -15.16
CA LYS A 208 2.98 5.03 -15.43
C LYS A 208 4.05 5.56 -14.47
N SER A 209 4.78 4.65 -13.84
CA SER A 209 5.92 4.93 -12.97
C SER A 209 7.18 4.28 -13.55
N LYS A 210 8.34 4.47 -12.89
CA LYS A 210 9.61 3.88 -13.35
C LYS A 210 9.57 2.34 -13.36
N ALA A 211 8.92 1.74 -12.35
CA ALA A 211 8.89 0.30 -12.15
C ALA A 211 7.63 -0.37 -12.74
N GLY A 212 6.58 0.40 -13.06
CA GLY A 212 5.32 -0.15 -13.54
C GLY A 212 4.22 0.89 -13.55
N PHE A 213 3.17 0.65 -12.76
CA PHE A 213 2.00 1.52 -12.68
C PHE A 213 1.65 1.80 -11.22
N THR A 214 1.31 3.05 -10.91
CA THR A 214 0.92 3.47 -9.57
C THR A 214 -0.48 4.05 -9.59
N GLY A 215 -1.29 3.68 -8.60
CA GLY A 215 -2.61 4.22 -8.33
C GLY A 215 -2.75 4.56 -6.85
N LYS A 216 -3.91 5.10 -6.50
CA LYS A 216 -4.26 5.52 -5.14
C LYS A 216 -5.64 5.00 -4.77
N ILE A 217 -5.82 4.65 -3.50
CA ILE A 217 -7.08 4.22 -2.92
C ILE A 217 -7.46 5.21 -1.81
N LYS A 218 -8.56 5.92 -2.02
CA LYS A 218 -9.12 6.86 -1.06
C LYS A 218 -9.83 6.09 0.05
N VAL A 219 -9.18 6.03 1.19
CA VAL A 219 -9.74 5.51 2.44
C VAL A 219 -9.87 6.64 3.46
N ARG A 220 -10.93 6.59 4.25
CA ARG A 220 -11.20 7.54 5.33
C ARG A 220 -11.53 6.77 6.60
N GLY A 221 -11.25 7.36 7.75
CA GLY A 221 -11.57 6.79 9.06
C GLY A 221 -10.43 6.96 10.05
N GLN A 222 -10.54 6.24 11.15
CA GLN A 222 -9.51 6.08 12.15
C GLN A 222 -9.26 4.59 12.38
N GLU A 223 -8.10 4.26 12.92
CA GLU A 223 -7.80 2.89 13.32
C GLU A 223 -8.76 2.46 14.46
N PRO A 224 -9.35 1.25 14.46
CA PRO A 224 -9.03 0.07 13.62
C PRO A 224 -9.81 -0.05 12.31
N GLU A 225 -10.82 0.78 12.11
CA GLU A 225 -11.72 0.69 10.95
C GLU A 225 -11.00 1.06 9.65
N LEU A 226 -10.01 1.95 9.73
CA LEU A 226 -9.17 2.33 8.60
C LEU A 226 -8.44 1.10 8.02
N SER A 227 -7.70 0.34 8.84
CA SER A 227 -7.04 -0.89 8.39
C SER A 227 -8.02 -1.87 7.75
N ARG A 228 -9.17 -2.12 8.39
CA ARG A 228 -10.21 -3.02 7.82
C ARG A 228 -10.73 -2.54 6.45
N ARG A 229 -10.91 -1.23 6.27
CA ARG A 229 -11.34 -0.64 4.99
C ARG A 229 -10.25 -0.76 3.93
N VAL A 230 -8.99 -0.60 4.30
CA VAL A 230 -7.85 -0.78 3.37
C VAL A 230 -7.72 -2.25 2.97
N GLU A 231 -7.84 -3.18 3.92
CA GLU A 231 -7.87 -4.63 3.66
C GLU A 231 -9.00 -4.99 2.68
N ALA A 232 -10.24 -4.57 2.95
CA ALA A 232 -11.36 -4.82 2.05
C ALA A 232 -11.19 -4.17 0.66
N ALA A 233 -10.55 -3.01 0.58
CA ALA A 233 -10.25 -2.37 -0.70
C ALA A 233 -9.16 -3.12 -1.46
N LEU A 234 -8.16 -3.67 -0.77
CA LEU A 234 -7.15 -4.54 -1.36
C LEU A 234 -7.78 -5.82 -1.91
N GLU A 235 -8.62 -6.51 -1.13
CA GLU A 235 -9.32 -7.72 -1.56
C GLU A 235 -10.15 -7.44 -2.82
N LYS A 236 -10.91 -6.34 -2.85
CA LYS A 236 -11.65 -5.93 -4.06
C LYS A 236 -10.73 -5.68 -5.26
N THR A 237 -9.55 -5.10 -5.01
CA THR A 237 -8.58 -4.84 -6.08
C THR A 237 -7.98 -6.13 -6.61
N VAL A 238 -7.54 -7.02 -5.73
CA VAL A 238 -7.01 -8.35 -6.09
C VAL A 238 -8.06 -9.16 -6.85
N ALA A 239 -9.29 -9.22 -6.35
CA ALA A 239 -10.38 -9.92 -7.02
C ALA A 239 -10.66 -9.36 -8.42
N HIS A 240 -10.66 -8.03 -8.56
CA HIS A 240 -10.85 -7.38 -9.86
C HIS A 240 -9.72 -7.71 -10.84
N LEU A 241 -8.46 -7.61 -10.39
CA LEU A 241 -7.28 -7.89 -11.20
C LEU A 241 -7.20 -9.36 -11.59
N ALA A 242 -7.46 -10.28 -10.65
CA ALA A 242 -7.50 -11.72 -10.92
C ALA A 242 -8.53 -12.05 -12.00
N ARG A 243 -9.74 -11.49 -11.94
CA ARG A 243 -10.79 -11.71 -12.95
C ARG A 243 -10.52 -11.07 -14.31
N THR A 244 -9.67 -10.03 -14.34
CA THR A 244 -9.42 -9.20 -15.54
C THR A 244 -8.16 -9.64 -16.27
N LEU A 245 -7.05 -9.81 -15.56
CA LEU A 245 -5.74 -10.12 -16.13
C LEU A 245 -5.59 -11.58 -16.55
N THR A 246 -6.40 -12.49 -15.98
CA THR A 246 -6.44 -13.91 -16.41
C THR A 246 -7.20 -14.12 -17.72
N ARG A 247 -7.94 -13.11 -18.19
CA ARG A 247 -8.71 -13.17 -19.44
C ARG A 247 -8.03 -12.33 -20.53
N PRO A 248 -8.28 -12.62 -21.82
CA PRO A 248 -7.78 -11.76 -22.88
C PRO A 248 -8.21 -10.29 -22.72
N PRO A 249 -7.35 -9.33 -23.08
CA PRO A 249 -7.65 -7.90 -22.96
C PRO A 249 -8.99 -7.48 -23.57
N ALA A 250 -9.39 -8.08 -24.70
CA ALA A 250 -10.67 -7.80 -25.34
C ALA A 250 -11.88 -7.94 -24.39
N ALA A 251 -11.86 -8.93 -23.49
CA ALA A 251 -12.95 -9.17 -22.53
C ALA A 251 -13.12 -8.02 -21.53
N TYR A 252 -12.03 -7.32 -21.17
CA TYR A 252 -12.10 -6.12 -20.33
C TYR A 252 -12.88 -5.00 -21.02
N TYR A 253 -12.65 -4.78 -22.32
CA TYR A 253 -13.33 -3.73 -23.09
C TYR A 253 -14.82 -4.02 -23.25
N GLU A 254 -15.17 -5.29 -23.46
CA GLU A 254 -16.57 -5.68 -23.67
C GLU A 254 -17.36 -5.66 -22.38
N LYS A 255 -16.82 -6.28 -21.31
CA LYS A 255 -17.55 -6.41 -20.04
C LYS A 255 -17.62 -5.12 -19.23
N LEU A 256 -16.58 -4.28 -19.28
CA LEU A 256 -16.48 -3.07 -18.45
C LEU A 256 -16.66 -1.77 -19.24
N ARG A 257 -17.23 -1.84 -20.45
CA ARG A 257 -17.44 -0.66 -21.32
C ARG A 257 -18.15 0.48 -20.59
N GLY A 258 -19.23 0.19 -19.89
CA GLY A 258 -20.01 1.19 -19.14
C GLY A 258 -19.19 1.84 -18.02
N ALA A 259 -18.54 1.03 -17.20
CA ALA A 259 -17.70 1.50 -16.09
C ALA A 259 -16.55 2.40 -16.58
N ARG A 260 -15.95 2.08 -17.73
CA ARG A 260 -14.88 2.89 -18.34
C ARG A 260 -15.41 4.26 -18.79
N TRP A 261 -16.59 4.32 -19.40
CA TRP A 261 -17.23 5.60 -19.72
C TRP A 261 -17.54 6.42 -18.47
N THR A 262 -17.99 5.77 -17.38
CA THR A 262 -18.15 6.45 -16.09
C THR A 262 -16.83 7.05 -15.60
N VAL A 263 -15.70 6.34 -15.74
CA VAL A 263 -14.38 6.88 -15.40
C VAL A 263 -14.01 8.08 -16.27
N THR A 264 -14.22 8.02 -17.58
CA THR A 264 -13.98 9.15 -18.49
C THR A 264 -14.81 10.37 -18.10
N PHE A 265 -16.11 10.19 -17.85
CA PHE A 265 -16.99 11.27 -17.40
C PHE A 265 -16.53 11.85 -16.06
N ARG A 266 -16.20 10.97 -15.09
CA ARG A 266 -15.69 11.37 -13.77
C ARG A 266 -14.42 12.21 -13.87
N ARG A 267 -13.51 11.86 -14.77
CA ARG A 267 -12.27 12.62 -15.02
C ARG A 267 -12.53 13.96 -15.71
N ALA A 268 -13.60 14.06 -16.51
CA ALA A 268 -13.96 15.31 -17.19
C ALA A 268 -14.65 16.32 -16.26
N ILE A 269 -15.16 15.93 -15.09
CA ILE A 269 -15.91 16.81 -14.17
C ILE A 269 -15.17 18.12 -13.88
N PRO A 270 -13.88 18.14 -13.46
CA PRO A 270 -13.21 19.41 -13.19
C PRO A 270 -13.09 20.29 -14.44
N ALA A 271 -12.70 19.71 -15.58
CA ALA A 271 -12.59 20.46 -16.83
C ALA A 271 -13.93 21.04 -17.30
N LEU A 272 -15.02 20.28 -17.18
CA LEU A 272 -16.38 20.75 -17.48
C LEU A 272 -16.83 21.84 -16.50
N PHE A 273 -16.49 21.72 -15.22
CA PHE A 273 -16.81 22.74 -14.21
C PHE A 273 -16.10 24.07 -14.52
N PHE A 274 -14.79 24.04 -14.75
CA PHE A 274 -14.04 25.25 -15.11
C PHE A 274 -14.44 25.81 -16.49
N GLY A 275 -14.66 24.95 -17.48
CA GLY A 275 -15.16 25.36 -18.79
C GLY A 275 -16.55 26.01 -18.71
N GLY A 276 -17.42 25.47 -17.86
CA GLY A 276 -18.75 26.03 -17.58
C GLY A 276 -18.66 27.39 -16.88
N LEU A 277 -17.73 27.58 -15.94
CA LEU A 277 -17.50 28.88 -15.31
C LEU A 277 -17.02 29.92 -16.34
N ILE A 278 -16.09 29.55 -17.22
CA ILE A 278 -15.58 30.45 -18.28
C ILE A 278 -16.69 30.80 -19.26
N ALA A 279 -17.43 29.81 -19.76
CA ALA A 279 -18.54 30.02 -20.68
C ALA A 279 -19.68 30.84 -20.04
N GLY A 280 -19.96 30.62 -18.74
CA GLY A 280 -20.93 31.38 -17.97
C GLY A 280 -20.53 32.84 -17.83
N ALA A 281 -19.26 33.11 -17.50
CA ALA A 281 -18.73 34.48 -17.43
C ALA A 281 -18.78 35.19 -18.79
N ALA A 282 -18.40 34.49 -19.88
CA ALA A 282 -18.48 35.03 -21.23
C ALA A 282 -19.92 35.28 -21.70
N SER A 283 -20.87 34.43 -21.30
CA SER A 283 -22.29 34.66 -21.61
C SER A 283 -22.82 35.90 -20.89
N LEU A 284 -22.31 36.19 -19.70
CA LEU A 284 -22.67 37.37 -18.92
C LEU A 284 -22.22 38.69 -19.57
N THR A 285 -21.18 38.69 -20.40
CA THR A 285 -20.77 39.90 -21.14
C THR A 285 -21.71 40.22 -22.31
N LEU A 286 -22.58 39.28 -22.69
CA LEU A 286 -23.52 39.42 -23.78
C LEU A 286 -24.92 39.84 -23.32
N ILE A 287 -25.15 39.90 -22.00
CA ILE A 287 -26.46 40.17 -21.39
C ILE A 287 -26.31 41.36 -20.45
N ASP A 288 -27.21 42.35 -20.55
CA ASP A 288 -27.22 43.50 -19.65
C ASP A 288 -27.79 43.07 -18.29
N VAL A 289 -26.91 42.90 -17.29
CA VAL A 289 -27.29 42.42 -15.94
C VAL A 289 -27.62 43.62 -15.06
N PRO A 290 -28.86 43.75 -14.55
CA PRO A 290 -29.24 44.84 -13.64
C PRO A 290 -28.40 44.82 -12.35
N GLN A 291 -28.02 46.00 -11.86
CA GLN A 291 -27.10 46.14 -10.72
C GLN A 291 -27.62 45.51 -9.42
N ASP A 292 -28.96 45.46 -9.22
CA ASP A 292 -29.61 44.87 -8.04
C ASP A 292 -29.87 43.35 -8.15
N SER A 293 -29.32 42.70 -9.19
CA SER A 293 -29.57 41.28 -9.44
C SER A 293 -28.75 40.36 -8.53
N ILE A 294 -29.35 39.24 -8.12
CA ILE A 294 -28.68 38.12 -7.41
C ILE A 294 -27.46 37.63 -8.20
N PHE A 295 -27.48 37.74 -9.53
CA PHE A 295 -26.34 37.39 -10.38
C PHE A 295 -25.13 38.30 -10.17
N ASN A 296 -25.34 39.60 -9.91
CA ASN A 296 -24.26 40.55 -9.63
C ASN A 296 -23.62 40.27 -8.25
N LEU A 297 -24.43 39.91 -7.27
CA LEU A 297 -23.97 39.48 -5.94
C LEU A 297 -23.19 38.17 -6.01
N LEU A 298 -23.65 37.19 -6.80
CA LEU A 298 -22.90 35.96 -7.10
C LEU A 298 -21.61 36.25 -7.86
N LEU A 299 -21.58 37.22 -8.78
CA LEU A 299 -20.39 37.56 -9.55
C LEU A 299 -19.29 38.16 -8.66
N MET A 300 -19.67 39.03 -7.71
CA MET A 300 -18.74 39.56 -6.69
C MET A 300 -18.32 38.50 -5.65
N GLY A 301 -19.22 37.60 -5.25
CA GLY A 301 -18.97 36.56 -4.24
C GLY A 301 -18.33 35.27 -4.77
N ALA A 302 -18.40 35.01 -6.07
CA ALA A 302 -17.88 33.77 -6.67
C ALA A 302 -16.35 33.64 -6.58
N PRO A 303 -15.52 34.67 -6.85
CA PRO A 303 -14.07 34.53 -6.74
C PRO A 303 -13.59 34.07 -5.36
N PRO A 304 -14.01 34.66 -4.21
CA PRO A 304 -13.60 34.17 -2.91
C PRO A 304 -14.17 32.79 -2.57
N LEU A 305 -15.40 32.45 -2.98
CA LEU A 305 -15.97 31.11 -2.77
C LEU A 305 -15.24 30.03 -3.57
N LEU A 306 -14.87 30.32 -4.82
CA LEU A 306 -14.08 29.42 -5.68
C LEU A 306 -12.66 29.26 -5.14
N MET A 307 -12.04 30.33 -4.63
CA MET A 307 -10.75 30.24 -3.93
C MET A 307 -10.85 29.35 -2.69
N PHE A 308 -11.88 29.51 -1.86
CA PHE A 308 -12.09 28.67 -0.67
C PHE A 308 -12.33 27.20 -1.04
N GLY A 309 -13.08 26.94 -2.10
CA GLY A 309 -13.27 25.61 -2.66
C GLY A 309 -11.98 25.00 -3.18
N ALA A 310 -11.20 25.74 -3.97
CA ALA A 310 -9.95 25.28 -4.57
C ALA A 310 -8.86 25.01 -3.53
N PHE A 311 -8.71 25.86 -2.51
CA PHE A 311 -7.74 25.66 -1.42
C PHE A 311 -8.21 24.62 -0.39
N GLY A 312 -9.52 24.38 -0.28
CA GLY A 312 -10.07 23.28 0.51
C GLY A 312 -9.82 21.89 -0.11
N MET A 313 -9.51 21.81 -1.41
CA MET A 313 -9.19 20.56 -2.08
C MET A 313 -7.75 20.13 -1.77
N ARG A 314 -7.61 18.96 -1.11
CA ARG A 314 -6.30 18.38 -0.76
C ARG A 314 -5.48 17.88 -1.97
N GLU A 315 -6.13 17.66 -3.11
CA GLU A 315 -5.48 17.24 -4.35
C GLU A 315 -5.87 18.24 -5.44
N THR A 316 -4.88 18.78 -6.16
CA THR A 316 -5.14 19.65 -7.30
C THR A 316 -5.92 18.86 -8.36
N PRO A 317 -7.08 19.36 -8.83
CA PRO A 317 -7.81 18.69 -9.88
C PRO A 317 -6.96 18.65 -11.14
N SER A 318 -6.72 17.45 -11.67
CA SER A 318 -6.03 17.28 -12.94
C SER A 318 -6.94 17.78 -14.07
N LEU A 319 -6.55 18.88 -14.69
CA LEU A 319 -7.15 19.44 -15.90
C LEU A 319 -6.58 18.74 -17.14
N GLU A 320 -6.75 17.43 -17.22
CA GLU A 320 -6.39 16.63 -18.39
C GLU A 320 -7.66 16.27 -19.15
N ILE A 321 -7.64 16.40 -20.49
CA ILE A 321 -8.69 15.82 -21.33
C ILE A 321 -8.55 14.29 -21.23
N PRO A 322 -9.51 13.58 -20.63
CA PRO A 322 -9.36 12.14 -20.44
C PRO A 322 -9.37 11.42 -21.79
N PRO A 323 -8.49 10.43 -22.01
CA PRO A 323 -8.50 9.65 -23.23
C PRO A 323 -9.83 8.89 -23.35
N LEU A 324 -10.39 8.86 -24.56
CA LEU A 324 -11.59 8.08 -24.84
C LEU A 324 -11.30 6.58 -24.65
N PRO A 325 -12.29 5.79 -24.18
CA PRO A 325 -12.13 4.36 -23.97
C PRO A 325 -12.02 3.63 -25.32
N ARG A 326 -10.81 3.56 -25.88
CA ARG A 326 -10.49 2.83 -27.13
C ARG A 326 -10.25 1.35 -26.84
N ARG A 327 -10.53 0.48 -27.83
CA ARG A 327 -10.19 -0.96 -27.77
C ARG A 327 -8.68 -1.14 -27.76
N TRP A 328 -8.19 -2.07 -26.95
CA TRP A 328 -6.76 -2.39 -26.84
C TRP A 328 -6.46 -3.63 -27.65
N LYS A 329 -5.37 -3.56 -28.42
CA LYS A 329 -4.99 -4.62 -29.36
C LYS A 329 -3.83 -5.48 -28.86
N ALA A 330 -3.13 -5.07 -27.80
CA ALA A 330 -1.99 -5.82 -27.26
C ALA A 330 -2.43 -6.83 -26.20
N THR A 331 -1.68 -7.93 -26.06
CA THR A 331 -1.79 -8.90 -24.94
C THR A 331 -1.33 -8.25 -23.62
N TRP A 332 -1.83 -8.73 -22.46
CA TRP A 332 -1.46 -8.16 -21.16
C TRP A 332 0.04 -8.23 -20.87
N LEU A 333 0.64 -9.39 -21.14
CA LEU A 333 2.08 -9.59 -21.12
C LEU A 333 2.51 -9.98 -22.54
N PRO A 334 3.67 -9.49 -23.02
CA PRO A 334 4.26 -10.03 -24.22
C PRO A 334 4.52 -11.53 -24.02
N GLU A 335 4.30 -12.32 -25.07
CA GLU A 335 4.70 -13.73 -25.07
C GLU A 335 6.23 -13.77 -24.91
N ALA A 336 6.73 -14.60 -23.99
CA ALA A 336 8.15 -14.75 -23.81
C ALA A 336 8.73 -15.22 -25.15
N GLU A 337 9.63 -14.44 -25.74
CA GLU A 337 10.34 -14.82 -26.95
C GLU A 337 11.03 -16.16 -26.66
N ALA A 338 10.58 -17.23 -27.32
CA ALA A 338 11.16 -18.55 -27.15
C ALA A 338 12.65 -18.42 -27.44
N ALA A 339 13.48 -18.78 -26.46
CA ALA A 339 14.93 -18.80 -26.66
C ALA A 339 15.21 -19.59 -27.94
N PRO A 340 16.01 -19.05 -28.89
CA PRO A 340 16.27 -19.73 -30.15
C PRO A 340 16.83 -21.11 -29.82
N SER A 341 16.07 -22.15 -30.16
CA SER A 341 16.50 -23.53 -30.02
C SER A 341 17.85 -23.67 -30.69
N GLN A 342 18.90 -23.88 -29.89
CA GLN A 342 20.21 -24.31 -30.38
C GLN A 342 20.04 -25.73 -30.91
N MET A 343 19.50 -25.86 -32.12
CA MET A 343 19.44 -27.12 -32.84
C MET A 343 19.65 -26.78 -34.31
N ASP A 344 20.92 -26.83 -34.70
CA ASP A 344 21.44 -27.34 -35.98
C ASP A 344 22.88 -26.85 -36.17
N ALA A 345 23.81 -27.50 -35.47
CA ALA A 345 25.23 -27.45 -35.79
C ALA A 345 25.87 -28.83 -35.58
N GLN A 346 25.25 -29.85 -36.20
CA GLN A 346 25.93 -31.10 -36.52
C GLN A 346 25.56 -31.49 -37.95
N THR A 347 26.18 -30.83 -38.92
CA THR A 347 26.49 -31.46 -40.20
C THR A 347 27.69 -30.76 -40.80
N THR A 348 28.86 -31.37 -40.70
CA THR A 348 29.74 -31.79 -41.80
C THR A 348 31.10 -32.15 -41.22
#